data_AF-A0A849B1Q1-F1
#
_entry.id   AF-A0A849B1Q1-F1
#
_cell.length_a   1.000
_cell.length_b   1.000
_cell.length_c   1.000
_cell.angle_alpha   90.00
_cell.angle_beta   90.00
_cell.angle_gamma   90.00
#
_symmetry.space_group_name_H-M   'P 1'
#
loop_
_entity.id
_entity.type
_entity.pdbx_description
1 polymer ?
#
loop_
_entity_poly.entity_id
_entity_poly.type
_entity_poly.pdbx_seq_one_letter_code
_entity_poly.pdbx_strand_id
1 'polypeptide(L)'
;MPKFITGETSKAVLAEKEAKTASLLKKANLIRKISSKDDIYPSLVVKRKTISLSSVLQWEDCELGVIKCVWNTAHETHNAQVLKVLLEAIDLANLKLNNEQSDKQISTKIGSSSISKEDLSLLMLENEELRNALAEVYRAYIQTLENIKEDKSVSEVLQLLLRNQAFILGKQRVWQVK
;
A
#
# COMPACT_ATOMS: atom_id res chain seq x y z
N MET A 1 14.52 62.82 -22.75
CA MET A 1 13.74 62.58 -21.51
C MET A 1 14.09 61.20 -20.99
N PRO A 2 14.58 61.04 -19.76
CA PRO A 2 14.77 59.71 -19.20
C PRO A 2 13.38 59.08 -19.02
N LYS A 3 13.16 57.90 -19.59
CA LYS A 3 11.86 57.21 -19.56
C LYS A 3 11.52 56.61 -18.19
N PHE A 4 12.45 56.66 -17.23
CA PHE A 4 12.32 56.05 -15.91
C PHE A 4 12.96 56.95 -14.85
N ILE A 5 12.24 57.20 -13.75
CA ILE A 5 12.75 57.91 -12.57
C ILE A 5 13.50 56.88 -11.71
N THR A 6 14.71 57.21 -11.25
CA THR A 6 15.47 56.38 -10.31
C THR A 6 14.64 56.16 -9.03
N GLY A 7 14.19 54.92 -8.81
CA GLY A 7 13.35 54.53 -7.67
C GLY A 7 11.94 54.06 -8.06
N GLU A 8 11.48 54.28 -9.29
CA GLU A 8 10.22 53.70 -9.77
C GLU A 8 10.37 52.21 -10.08
N THR A 9 9.60 51.37 -9.40
CA THR A 9 9.42 49.97 -9.79
C THR A 9 8.40 49.91 -10.94
N SER A 10 8.74 49.17 -12.00
CA SER A 10 7.82 48.98 -13.13
C SER A 10 6.49 48.39 -12.64
N LYS A 11 5.38 48.81 -13.27
CA LYS A 11 4.03 48.23 -13.02
C LYS A 11 4.03 46.70 -13.11
N ALA A 12 4.88 46.13 -13.98
CA ALA A 12 5.05 44.69 -14.10
C ALA A 12 5.61 44.03 -12.84
N VAL A 13 6.55 44.68 -12.16
CA VAL A 13 7.19 44.15 -10.93
C VAL A 13 6.23 44.21 -9.74
N LEU A 14 5.39 45.25 -9.67
CA LEU A 14 4.33 45.34 -8.66
C LEU A 14 3.26 44.25 -8.88
N ALA A 15 2.83 44.05 -10.13
CA ALA A 15 1.89 42.99 -10.47
C ALA A 15 2.42 41.59 -10.14
N GLU A 16 3.72 41.33 -10.39
CA GLU A 16 4.34 40.05 -10.02
C GLU A 16 4.39 39.83 -8.50
N LYS A 17 4.66 40.89 -7.73
CA LYS A 17 4.64 40.84 -6.26
C LYS A 17 3.24 40.52 -5.75
N GLU A 18 2.23 41.23 -6.21
CA GLU A 18 0.83 40.99 -5.86
C GLU A 18 0.38 39.58 -6.23
N ALA A 19 0.79 39.08 -7.40
CA ALA A 19 0.49 37.73 -7.85
C ALA A 19 1.08 36.65 -6.91
N LYS A 20 2.31 36.86 -6.42
CA LYS A 20 2.94 35.94 -5.45
C LYS A 20 2.22 35.98 -4.10
N THR A 21 1.85 37.16 -3.60
CA THR A 21 1.07 37.30 -2.37
C THR A 21 -0.31 36.65 -2.50
N ALA A 22 -1.01 36.88 -3.61
CA ALA A 22 -2.30 36.25 -3.91
C ALA A 22 -2.17 34.73 -4.03
N SER A 23 -1.08 34.24 -4.62
CA SER A 23 -0.80 32.81 -4.69
C SER A 23 -0.58 32.19 -3.31
N LEU A 24 0.10 32.87 -2.38
CA LEU A 24 0.28 32.35 -1.01
C LEU A 24 -1.06 32.23 -0.27
N LEU A 25 -1.95 33.21 -0.43
CA LEU A 25 -3.31 33.14 0.11
C LEU A 25 -4.13 32.00 -0.51
N LYS A 26 -4.05 31.81 -1.83
CA LYS A 26 -4.70 30.68 -2.51
C LYS A 26 -4.18 29.34 -1.99
N LYS A 27 -2.86 29.19 -1.84
CA LYS A 27 -2.23 28.00 -1.24
C LYS A 27 -2.80 27.71 0.15
N ALA A 28 -2.90 28.72 1.01
CA ALA A 28 -3.47 28.57 2.35
C ALA A 28 -4.93 28.09 2.31
N ASN A 29 -5.75 28.68 1.44
CA ASN A 29 -7.15 28.31 1.28
C ASN A 29 -7.33 26.88 0.75
N LEU A 30 -6.50 26.45 -0.21
CA LEU A 30 -6.53 25.10 -0.76
C LEU A 30 -6.10 24.07 0.30
N ILE A 31 -5.02 24.33 1.03
CA ILE A 31 -4.54 23.44 2.10
C ILE A 31 -5.58 23.31 3.23
N ARG A 32 -6.26 24.41 3.56
CA ARG A 32 -7.31 24.39 4.60
C ARG A 32 -8.50 23.48 4.26
N LYS A 33 -8.77 23.28 2.97
CA LYS A 33 -9.84 22.38 2.49
C LYS A 33 -9.46 20.90 2.59
N ILE A 34 -8.17 20.58 2.63
CA ILE A 34 -7.68 19.21 2.80
C ILE A 34 -8.19 18.71 4.16
N SER A 35 -8.98 17.65 4.10
CA SER A 35 -9.54 17.01 5.29
C SER A 35 -9.01 15.59 5.45
N SER A 36 -8.86 14.87 4.33
CA SER A 36 -8.34 13.51 4.28
C SER A 36 -7.10 13.35 3.41
N LYS A 37 -6.45 12.18 3.50
CA LYS A 37 -5.31 11.83 2.63
C LYS A 37 -5.66 11.77 1.14
N ASP A 38 -6.91 11.47 0.81
CA ASP A 38 -7.38 11.37 -0.57
C ASP A 38 -7.69 12.76 -1.17
N ASP A 39 -7.86 13.77 -0.33
CA ASP A 39 -8.06 15.18 -0.73
C ASP A 39 -6.75 15.92 -1.05
N ILE A 40 -5.60 15.25 -0.90
CA ILE A 40 -4.30 15.86 -1.17
C ILE A 40 -4.15 16.04 -2.68
N TYR A 41 -3.93 17.28 -3.11
CA TYR A 41 -3.68 17.61 -4.51
C TYR A 41 -2.47 16.81 -5.05
N PRO A 42 -2.60 16.10 -6.18
CA PRO A 42 -1.50 15.29 -6.74
C PRO A 42 -0.24 16.09 -7.07
N SER A 43 -0.41 17.38 -7.42
CA SER A 43 0.68 18.30 -7.71
C SER A 43 1.45 18.77 -6.46
N LEU A 44 0.91 18.54 -5.26
CA LEU A 44 1.54 18.92 -4.00
C LEU A 44 2.43 17.79 -3.48
N VAL A 45 3.74 18.05 -3.38
CA VAL A 45 4.70 17.08 -2.87
C VAL A 45 4.61 16.94 -1.35
N VAL A 46 4.07 15.83 -0.88
CA VAL A 46 3.98 15.50 0.56
C VAL A 46 5.12 14.55 0.96
N LYS A 47 5.88 14.89 2.01
CA LYS A 47 6.97 14.05 2.52
C LYS A 47 6.57 13.47 3.88
N ARG A 48 6.80 12.17 4.08
CA ARG A 48 6.57 11.49 5.37
C ARG A 48 5.16 11.75 5.97
N LYS A 49 4.14 11.82 5.10
CA LYS A 49 2.73 12.00 5.47
C LYS A 49 2.40 13.36 6.11
N THR A 50 3.29 14.34 6.04
CA THR A 50 3.04 15.71 6.48
C THR A 50 3.32 16.70 5.35
N ILE A 51 2.55 17.77 5.32
CA ILE A 51 2.72 18.88 4.40
C ILE A 51 3.76 19.82 5.02
N SER A 52 4.90 20.00 4.36
CA SER A 52 5.93 20.93 4.80
C SER A 52 5.79 22.28 4.08
N LEU A 53 6.12 23.37 4.78
CA LEU A 53 6.06 24.71 4.19
C LEU A 53 6.99 24.85 2.97
N SER A 54 8.14 24.18 2.97
CA SER A 54 9.04 24.14 1.82
C SER A 54 8.39 23.55 0.57
N SER A 55 7.66 22.45 0.71
CA SER A 55 6.92 21.84 -0.39
C SER A 55 5.81 22.76 -0.89
N VAL A 56 5.08 23.41 0.02
CA VAL A 56 4.00 24.34 -0.33
C VAL A 56 4.52 25.57 -1.07
N LEU A 57 5.68 26.10 -0.70
CA LEU A 57 6.29 27.22 -1.42
C LEU A 57 6.74 26.82 -2.83
N GLN A 58 7.29 25.62 -2.98
CA GLN A 58 7.71 25.07 -4.27
C GLN A 58 6.55 24.61 -5.15
N TRP A 59 5.37 24.40 -4.58
CA TRP A 59 4.18 23.97 -5.29
C TRP A 59 3.77 24.95 -6.38
N GLU A 60 3.54 24.41 -7.57
CA GLU A 60 3.12 25.11 -8.77
C GLU A 60 2.07 24.25 -9.46
N ASP A 61 0.95 24.88 -9.82
CA ASP A 61 -0.16 24.23 -10.49
C ASP A 61 -0.92 25.27 -11.32
N CYS A 62 -0.90 25.09 -12.64
CA CYS A 62 -1.55 26.00 -13.57
C CYS A 62 -3.07 25.94 -13.48
N GLU A 63 -3.65 24.77 -13.19
CA GLU A 63 -5.10 24.58 -13.11
C GLU A 63 -5.67 25.22 -11.83
N LEU A 64 -4.94 25.11 -10.73
CA LEU A 64 -5.31 25.72 -9.45
C LEU A 64 -4.89 27.20 -9.36
N GLY A 65 -4.15 27.71 -10.35
CA GLY A 65 -3.66 29.09 -10.40
C GLY A 65 -2.69 29.40 -9.26
N VAL A 66 -1.82 28.43 -8.95
CA VAL A 66 -0.86 28.45 -7.86
C VAL A 66 0.54 28.53 -8.44
N ILE A 67 1.33 29.51 -7.99
CA ILE A 67 2.66 29.80 -8.53
C ILE A 67 3.73 29.47 -7.48
N LYS A 68 4.89 29.02 -7.97
CA LYS A 68 6.07 28.82 -7.14
C LYS A 68 6.52 30.13 -6.48
N CYS A 69 6.83 30.07 -5.19
CA CYS A 69 7.36 31.20 -4.43
C CYS A 69 8.71 30.84 -3.81
N VAL A 70 9.65 31.78 -3.86
CA VAL A 70 10.97 31.62 -3.24
C VAL A 70 10.87 31.94 -1.74
N TRP A 71 11.66 31.25 -0.92
CA TRP A 71 11.67 31.41 0.53
C TRP A 71 11.75 32.86 0.99
N ASN A 72 12.69 33.63 0.43
CA ASN A 72 12.92 35.02 0.80
C ASN A 72 11.70 35.89 0.53
N THR A 73 11.05 35.72 -0.62
CA THR A 73 9.85 36.48 -1.00
C THR A 73 8.68 36.18 -0.06
N ALA A 74 8.52 34.93 0.36
CA ALA A 74 7.49 34.56 1.32
C ALA A 74 7.72 35.20 2.71
N HIS A 75 8.98 35.43 3.10
CA HIS A 75 9.37 36.01 4.40
C HIS A 75 9.55 37.53 4.37
N GLU A 76 9.22 38.20 3.26
CA GLU A 76 9.19 39.66 3.23
C GLU A 76 8.11 40.22 4.16
N THR A 77 8.35 41.41 4.72
CA THR A 77 7.48 42.05 5.73
C THR A 77 6.03 42.19 5.28
N HIS A 78 5.80 42.49 4.00
CA HIS A 78 4.46 42.62 3.43
C HIS A 78 3.69 41.29 3.35
N ASN A 79 4.38 40.15 3.33
CA ASN A 79 3.79 38.81 3.30
C ASN A 79 3.66 38.18 4.70
N ALA A 80 4.13 38.84 5.75
CA ALA A 80 4.18 38.27 7.10
C ALA A 80 2.80 37.78 7.59
N GLN A 81 1.74 38.53 7.33
CA GLN A 81 0.38 38.13 7.72
C GLN A 81 -0.12 36.93 6.91
N VAL A 82 0.14 36.93 5.60
CA VAL A 82 -0.24 35.84 4.70
C VAL A 82 0.51 34.56 5.04
N LEU A 83 1.79 34.67 5.40
CA LEU A 83 2.62 33.55 5.81
C LEU A 83 2.14 32.92 7.11
N LYS A 84 1.67 33.73 8.08
CA LYS A 84 1.04 33.20 9.31
C LYS A 84 -0.20 32.38 8.99
N VAL A 85 -1.09 32.91 8.14
CA VAL A 85 -2.31 32.19 7.71
C VAL A 85 -1.96 30.88 6.99
N LEU A 86 -0.89 30.89 6.17
CA LEU A 86 -0.41 29.69 5.49
C LEU A 86 0.13 28.64 6.47
N LEU A 87 0.92 29.05 7.46
CA LEU A 87 1.43 28.18 8.51
C LEU A 87 0.30 27.55 9.32
N GLU A 88 -0.65 28.36 9.78
CA GLU A 88 -1.83 27.88 10.50
C GLU A 88 -2.63 26.87 9.67
N ALA A 89 -2.81 27.12 8.37
CA ALA A 89 -3.49 26.19 7.48
C ALA A 89 -2.72 24.85 7.35
N ILE A 90 -1.39 24.89 7.25
CA ILE A 90 -0.54 23.70 7.21
C ILE A 90 -0.63 22.91 8.52
N ASP A 91 -0.54 23.60 9.66
CA ASP A 91 -0.62 22.96 10.98
C ASP A 91 -1.98 22.29 11.19
N LEU A 92 -3.08 22.99 10.85
CA LEU A 92 -4.42 22.42 10.90
C LEU A 92 -4.59 21.20 9.97
N ALA A 93 -4.08 21.28 8.75
CA ALA A 93 -4.13 20.15 7.82
C ALA A 93 -3.33 18.95 8.35
N ASN A 94 -2.13 19.17 8.86
CA ASN A 94 -1.30 18.12 9.46
C ASN A 94 -1.96 17.51 10.71
N LEU A 95 -2.62 18.32 11.54
CA LEU A 95 -3.41 17.82 12.68
C LEU A 95 -4.54 16.90 12.23
N LYS A 96 -5.31 17.29 11.21
CA LYS A 96 -6.37 16.45 10.64
C LYS A 96 -5.83 15.13 10.09
N LEU A 97 -4.74 15.19 9.32
CA LEU A 97 -4.08 14.00 8.74
C LEU A 97 -3.49 13.05 9.80
N ASN A 98 -3.13 13.57 10.97
CA ASN A 98 -2.69 12.79 12.12
C ASN A 98 -3.87 12.22 12.91
N ASN A 99 -4.97 12.97 13.07
CA ASN A 99 -6.17 12.49 13.77
C ASN A 99 -6.90 11.38 12.98
N GLU A 100 -6.92 11.44 11.65
CA GLU A 100 -7.37 10.30 10.84
C GLU A 100 -6.56 9.03 11.11
N GLN A 101 -5.29 9.17 11.54
CA GLN A 101 -4.48 8.02 11.95
C GLN A 101 -4.84 7.55 13.36
N SER A 102 -5.18 8.43 14.31
CA SER A 102 -5.61 7.98 15.64
C SER A 102 -6.94 7.24 15.59
N ASP A 103 -7.90 7.74 14.79
CA ASP A 103 -9.21 7.10 14.65
C ASP A 103 -9.12 5.80 13.85
N LYS A 104 -8.25 5.74 12.82
CA LYS A 104 -7.90 4.47 12.18
C LYS A 104 -7.11 3.56 13.12
N GLN A 105 -6.23 4.07 13.98
CA GLN A 105 -5.46 3.27 14.95
C GLN A 105 -6.34 2.61 16.01
N ILE A 106 -7.52 3.14 16.34
CA ILE A 106 -8.47 2.42 17.22
C ILE A 106 -9.01 1.16 16.50
N SER A 107 -9.18 1.20 15.18
CA SER A 107 -9.59 0.05 14.35
C SER A 107 -8.42 -0.79 13.78
N THR A 108 -7.18 -0.28 13.86
CA THR A 108 -5.95 -0.93 13.37
C THR A 108 -4.83 -0.77 14.39
N LYS A 109 -5.04 -1.28 15.62
CA LYS A 109 -3.96 -1.60 16.56
C LYS A 109 -3.23 -2.85 16.06
N ILE A 110 -2.48 -2.70 14.97
CA ILE A 110 -1.36 -3.58 14.63
C ILE A 110 -0.19 -2.67 14.27
N GLY A 111 0.79 -2.59 15.18
CA GLY A 111 2.02 -1.80 15.05
C GLY A 111 1.99 -0.55 15.93
N SER A 112 2.83 -0.35 16.96
CA SER A 112 4.14 -0.92 17.25
C SER A 112 4.40 -0.85 18.76
N SER A 113 3.87 -1.78 19.54
CA SER A 113 4.67 -2.31 20.64
C SER A 113 5.74 -3.18 19.98
N SER A 114 7.01 -3.03 20.36
CA SER A 114 8.03 -4.05 20.13
C SER A 114 7.37 -5.41 20.26
N ILE A 115 7.24 -6.19 19.17
CA ILE A 115 6.72 -7.55 19.23
C ILE A 115 7.55 -8.23 20.33
N SER A 116 6.88 -8.69 21.38
CA SER A 116 7.61 -9.24 22.52
C SER A 116 8.40 -10.46 22.03
N LYS A 117 9.56 -10.74 22.63
CA LYS A 117 10.38 -11.89 22.19
C LYS A 117 9.57 -13.18 22.31
N GLU A 118 8.65 -13.19 23.27
CA GLU A 118 7.67 -14.22 23.54
C GLU A 118 6.73 -14.41 22.35
N ASP A 119 6.14 -13.33 21.81
CA ASP A 119 5.27 -13.39 20.63
C ASP A 119 6.02 -13.91 19.39
N LEU A 120 7.28 -13.49 19.19
CA LEU A 120 8.11 -14.01 18.11
C LEU A 120 8.39 -15.51 18.27
N SER A 121 8.67 -15.95 19.50
CA SER A 121 8.92 -17.37 19.78
C SER A 121 7.67 -18.23 19.55
N LEU A 122 6.49 -17.73 19.90
CA LEU A 122 5.21 -18.41 19.64
C LEU A 122 4.93 -18.51 18.13
N LEU A 123 5.14 -17.43 17.38
CA LEU A 123 4.98 -17.45 15.92
C LEU A 123 5.98 -18.37 15.21
N MET A 124 7.18 -18.52 15.77
CA MET A 124 8.17 -19.49 15.26
C MET A 124 7.71 -20.93 15.51
N LEU A 125 7.21 -21.23 16.71
CA LEU A 125 6.65 -22.53 17.04
C LEU A 125 5.45 -22.87 16.15
N GLU A 126 4.51 -21.93 15.99
CA GLU A 126 3.34 -22.11 15.12
C GLU A 126 3.76 -22.37 13.67
N ASN A 127 4.76 -21.64 13.16
CA ASN A 127 5.30 -21.93 11.83
C ASN A 127 5.93 -23.31 11.72
N GLU A 128 6.62 -23.79 12.76
CA GLU A 128 7.20 -25.12 12.77
C GLU A 128 6.12 -26.21 12.79
N GLU A 129 5.08 -26.03 13.61
CA GLU A 129 3.90 -26.92 13.64
C GLU A 129 3.21 -26.97 12.27
N LEU A 130 2.99 -25.81 11.64
CA LEU A 130 2.38 -25.75 10.31
C LEU A 130 3.25 -26.43 9.24
N ARG A 131 4.57 -26.29 9.31
CA ARG A 131 5.50 -26.98 8.40
C ARG A 131 5.47 -28.49 8.61
N ASN A 132 5.40 -28.95 9.85
CA ASN A 132 5.30 -30.37 10.17
C ASN A 132 3.96 -30.95 9.71
N ALA A 133 2.85 -30.28 10.00
CA ALA A 133 1.52 -30.69 9.55
C ALA A 133 1.45 -30.79 8.01
N LEU A 134 2.02 -29.81 7.30
CA LEU A 134 2.13 -29.85 5.85
C LEU A 134 2.97 -31.05 5.37
N ALA A 135 4.10 -31.33 6.01
CA ALA A 135 4.93 -32.48 5.65
C ALA A 135 4.20 -33.81 5.87
N GLU A 136 3.40 -33.94 6.93
CA GLU A 136 2.57 -35.11 7.18
C GLU A 136 1.47 -35.29 6.13
N VAL A 137 0.82 -34.19 5.71
CA VAL A 137 -0.14 -34.23 4.59
C VAL A 137 0.53 -34.72 3.31
N TYR A 138 1.73 -34.23 2.99
CA TYR A 138 2.48 -34.71 1.83
C TYR A 138 2.87 -36.19 1.95
N ARG A 139 3.29 -36.66 3.13
CA ARG A 139 3.60 -38.09 3.35
C ARG A 139 2.35 -38.95 3.18
N ALA A 140 1.23 -38.57 3.77
CA ALA A 140 -0.04 -39.28 3.63
C ALA A 140 -0.49 -39.31 2.16
N TYR A 141 -0.37 -38.19 1.45
CA TYR A 141 -0.68 -38.12 0.02
C TYR A 141 0.17 -39.11 -0.80
N ILE A 142 1.48 -39.15 -0.58
CA ILE A 142 2.36 -40.09 -1.29
C ILE A 142 1.99 -41.55 -0.97
N GLN A 143 1.76 -41.88 0.30
CA GLN A 143 1.33 -43.22 0.72
C GLN A 143 0.02 -43.64 0.04
N THR A 144 -0.97 -42.74 -0.04
CA THR A 144 -2.23 -43.07 -0.74
C THR A 144 -2.03 -43.32 -2.23
N LEU A 145 -1.13 -42.58 -2.90
CA LEU A 145 -0.81 -42.84 -4.30
C LEU A 145 -0.13 -44.19 -4.49
N GLU A 146 0.75 -44.59 -3.58
CA GLU A 146 1.40 -45.91 -3.59
C GLU A 146 0.37 -47.02 -3.38
N ASN A 147 -0.49 -46.90 -2.38
CA ASN A 147 -1.58 -47.86 -2.13
C ASN A 147 -2.48 -48.05 -3.36
N ILE A 148 -2.84 -46.96 -4.05
CA ILE A 148 -3.65 -47.04 -5.28
C ILE A 148 -2.92 -47.82 -6.39
N LYS A 149 -1.59 -47.71 -6.48
CA LYS A 149 -0.81 -48.48 -7.46
C LYS A 149 -0.72 -49.95 -7.08
N GLU A 150 -0.54 -50.26 -5.80
CA GLU A 150 -0.53 -51.62 -5.28
C GLU A 150 -1.89 -52.30 -5.48
N ASP A 151 -2.99 -51.63 -5.16
CA ASP A 151 -4.33 -52.18 -5.37
C ASP A 151 -4.61 -52.51 -6.84
N LYS A 152 -4.13 -51.67 -7.76
CA LYS A 152 -4.24 -51.93 -9.21
C LYS A 152 -3.46 -53.17 -9.60
N SER A 153 -2.21 -53.31 -9.16
CA SER A 153 -1.39 -54.47 -9.51
C SER A 153 -1.95 -55.77 -8.93
N VAL A 154 -2.44 -55.73 -7.68
CA VAL A 154 -3.11 -56.87 -7.04
C VAL A 154 -4.38 -57.25 -7.81
N SER A 155 -5.19 -56.27 -8.21
CA SER A 155 -6.40 -56.49 -9.01
C SER A 155 -6.09 -57.14 -10.37
N GLU A 156 -5.07 -56.66 -11.07
CA GLU A 156 -4.62 -57.25 -12.33
C GLU A 156 -4.18 -58.71 -12.17
N VAL A 157 -3.40 -59.01 -11.13
CA VAL A 157 -2.96 -60.38 -10.82
C VAL A 157 -4.15 -61.28 -10.49
N LEU A 158 -5.12 -60.80 -9.68
CA LEU A 158 -6.33 -61.54 -9.36
C LEU A 158 -7.18 -61.85 -10.61
N GLN A 159 -7.34 -60.87 -11.50
CA GLN A 159 -8.06 -61.07 -12.76
C GLN A 159 -7.38 -62.13 -13.65
N LEU A 160 -6.06 -62.10 -13.74
CA LEU A 160 -5.29 -63.10 -14.47
C LEU A 160 -5.48 -64.50 -13.88
N LEU A 161 -5.44 -64.62 -12.55
CA LEU A 161 -5.61 -65.88 -11.83
C LEU A 161 -7.02 -66.45 -12.04
N LEU A 162 -8.06 -65.62 -11.92
CA LEU A 162 -9.45 -66.00 -12.20
C LEU A 162 -9.64 -66.46 -13.65
N ARG A 163 -9.03 -65.76 -14.61
CA ARG A 163 -9.09 -66.13 -16.03
C ARG A 163 -8.43 -67.49 -16.26
N ASN A 164 -7.28 -67.74 -15.64
CA ASN A 164 -6.59 -69.03 -15.72
C ASN A 164 -7.42 -70.16 -15.08
N GLN A 165 -8.01 -69.93 -13.91
CA GLN A 165 -8.90 -70.90 -13.26
C GLN A 165 -10.13 -71.20 -14.12
N ALA A 166 -10.80 -70.17 -14.66
CA ALA A 166 -11.95 -70.35 -15.53
C ALA A 166 -11.60 -71.14 -16.81
N PHE A 167 -10.41 -70.91 -17.38
CA PHE A 167 -9.92 -71.66 -18.53
C PHE A 167 -9.67 -73.14 -18.20
N ILE A 168 -9.04 -73.44 -17.06
CA ILE A 168 -8.79 -74.81 -16.60
C ILE A 168 -10.11 -75.55 -16.35
N LEU A 169 -11.04 -74.93 -15.61
CA LEU A 169 -12.37 -75.49 -15.33
C LEU A 169 -13.18 -75.68 -16.62
N GLY A 170 -13.10 -74.74 -17.56
CA GLY A 170 -13.72 -74.86 -18.87
C GLY A 170 -13.22 -76.08 -19.65
N LYS A 171 -11.89 -76.30 -19.69
CA LYS A 171 -11.29 -77.49 -20.31
C LYS A 171 -11.73 -78.79 -19.63
N GLN A 172 -11.75 -78.83 -18.30
CA GLN A 172 -12.19 -80.01 -17.54
C GLN A 172 -13.67 -80.32 -17.76
N ARG A 173 -14.53 -79.30 -17.85
CA ARG A 173 -15.95 -79.46 -18.15
C ARG A 173 -16.18 -80.08 -19.54
N VAL A 174 -15.42 -79.67 -20.56
CA VAL A 174 -15.53 -80.28 -21.90
C VAL A 174 -15.06 -81.75 -21.91
N TRP A 175 -14.11 -82.11 -21.05
CA TRP A 175 -13.61 -83.48 -20.93
C TRP A 175 -14.60 -84.44 -20.24
N GLN A 176 -15.48 -83.95 -19.35
CA GLN A 176 -16.48 -84.80 -18.68
C GLN A 176 -17.78 -85.00 -19.48
N VAL A 177 -17.96 -84.35 -20.64
CA VAL A 177 -19.15 -84.46 -21.49
C VAL A 177 -18.92 -85.43 -22.66
N LYS A 178 -18.12 -86.48 -22.45
CA LYS A 178 -17.91 -87.56 -23.43
C LYS A 178 -18.60 -88.84 -23.00
#